data_AF-L2GIW3-F1
#
_entry.id   AF-L2GIW3-F1
#
_cell.length_a   1.000
_cell.length_b   1.000
_cell.length_c   1.000
_cell.angle_alpha   90.00
_cell.angle_beta   90.00
_cell.angle_gamma   90.00
#
_symmetry.space_group_name_H-M   'P 1'
#
loop_
_entity.id
_entity.type
_entity.pdbx_description
1 polymer ?
#
loop_
_entity_poly.entity_id
_entity_poly.type
_entity_poly.pdbx_seq_one_letter_code
_entity_poly.pdbx_strand_id
1 'polypeptide(L)'
;MQQPVHDLEVDNFLLYYLKSILGYSIKYNKNTIVLKSVYAFSAEDTFEIVVQDNKLLLKDTVYLREWSELVSVYIKNGRSYCAFFAAVTLELYNRKTFGS
;
A
#
# COMPACT_ATOMS: atom_id res chain seq x y z
N MET A 1 9.51 1.28 30.65
CA MET A 1 9.50 2.54 29.88
C MET A 1 9.52 2.17 28.41
N GLN A 2 8.44 2.39 27.67
CA GLN A 2 8.42 2.23 26.21
C GLN A 2 9.07 3.48 25.61
N GLN A 3 10.10 3.29 24.78
CA GLN A 3 10.70 4.40 24.03
C GLN A 3 9.62 5.01 23.12
N PRO A 4 9.55 6.34 23.00
CA PRO A 4 8.71 6.96 21.98
C PRO A 4 9.22 6.48 20.62
N VAL A 5 8.31 5.94 19.80
CA VAL A 5 8.58 5.72 18.37
C VAL A 5 8.86 7.11 17.83
N HIS A 6 10.14 7.44 17.64
CA HIS A 6 10.53 8.62 16.88
C HIS A 6 9.74 8.56 15.57
N ASP A 7 8.95 9.60 15.29
CA ASP A 7 8.41 9.81 13.96
C ASP A 7 9.58 9.64 12.99
N LEU A 8 9.56 8.55 12.22
CA LEU A 8 10.56 8.31 11.19
C LEU A 8 10.40 9.47 10.21
N GLU A 9 11.30 10.45 10.26
CA GLU A 9 11.42 11.44 9.19
C GLU A 9 11.82 10.65 7.95
N VAL A 10 10.82 10.25 7.17
CA VAL A 10 11.07 9.53 5.93
C VAL A 10 11.60 10.54 4.93
N ASP A 11 12.79 10.30 4.40
CA ASP A 11 13.38 11.14 3.36
C ASP A 11 12.42 11.23 2.16
N ASN A 12 11.83 12.41 2.00
CA ASN A 12 10.87 12.70 0.95
C ASN A 12 11.48 12.50 -0.45
N PHE A 13 12.81 12.63 -0.58
CA PHE A 13 13.51 12.41 -1.84
C PHE A 13 13.54 10.93 -2.21
N LEU A 14 13.86 10.04 -1.26
CA LEU A 14 13.82 8.60 -1.49
C LEU A 14 12.41 8.12 -1.85
N LEU A 15 11.39 8.55 -1.12
CA LEU A 15 9.99 8.18 -1.41
C LEU A 15 9.55 8.62 -2.80
N TYR A 16 10.04 9.77 -3.28
CA TYR A 16 9.77 10.25 -4.63
C TYR A 16 10.29 9.28 -5.71
N TYR A 17 11.51 8.76 -5.59
CA TYR A 17 12.03 7.78 -6.55
C TYR A 17 11.38 6.41 -6.39
N LEU A 18 11.12 5.96 -5.16
CA LEU A 18 10.45 4.69 -4.90
C LEU A 18 9.05 4.65 -5.50
N LYS A 19 8.35 5.79 -5.60
CA LYS A 19 7.08 5.87 -6.32
C LYS A 19 7.19 5.39 -7.77
N SER A 20 8.24 5.78 -8.48
CA SER A 20 8.46 5.40 -9.87
C SER A 20 8.88 3.94 -10.02
N ILE A 21 9.58 3.39 -9.02
CA ILE A 21 10.08 2.00 -9.04
C ILE A 21 8.99 1.00 -8.61
N LEU A 22 8.27 1.31 -7.53
CA LEU A 22 7.29 0.42 -6.91
C LEU A 22 5.87 0.65 -7.42
N GLY A 23 5.61 1.80 -8.06
CA GLY A 23 4.29 2.18 -8.54
C GLY A 23 3.36 2.73 -7.46
N TYR A 24 3.86 3.11 -6.29
CA TYR A 24 3.06 3.68 -5.19
C TYR A 24 3.68 4.94 -4.59
N SER A 25 2.89 6.00 -4.47
CA SER A 25 3.19 7.09 -3.55
C SER A 25 3.02 6.57 -2.12
N ILE A 26 4.03 6.75 -1.29
CA ILE A 26 4.06 6.29 0.10
C ILE A 26 4.00 7.52 1.01
N LYS A 27 3.15 7.48 2.03
CA LYS A 27 3.14 8.44 3.13
C LYS A 27 3.13 7.70 4.45
N TYR A 28 3.78 8.24 5.46
CA TYR A 28 3.71 7.71 6.83
C TYR A 28 3.14 8.78 7.75
N ASN A 29 2.08 8.45 8.49
CA ASN A 29 1.43 9.37 9.43
C ASN A 29 0.85 8.56 10.59
N LYS A 30 1.19 8.91 11.84
CA LYS A 30 0.61 8.31 13.06
C LYS A 30 0.52 6.78 12.98
N ASN A 31 1.66 6.13 12.73
CA ASN A 31 1.77 4.67 12.60
C ASN A 31 1.01 4.05 11.42
N THR A 32 0.54 4.85 10.46
CA THR A 32 -0.13 4.36 9.27
C THR A 32 0.69 4.66 8.03
N ILE A 33 1.04 3.62 7.28
CA ILE A 33 1.60 3.73 5.93
C ILE A 33 0.43 3.81 4.95
N VAL A 34 0.35 4.89 4.20
CA VAL A 34 -0.65 5.10 3.16
C VAL A 34 0.02 4.93 1.80
N LEU A 35 -0.51 3.99 1.01
CA LEU A 35 -0.01 3.62 -0.31
C LEU A 35 -1.07 3.99 -1.35
N LYS A 36 -0.71 4.88 -2.26
CA LYS A 36 -1.56 5.24 -3.41
C LYS A 36 -0.88 4.83 -4.71
N SER A 37 -1.54 3.97 -5.48
CA SER A 37 -0.98 3.54 -6.77
C SER A 37 -0.86 4.73 -7.73
N VAL A 38 0.18 4.75 -8.56
CA VAL A 38 0.32 5.69 -9.68
C VAL A 38 -0.76 5.49 -10.75
N TYR A 39 -1.42 4.33 -10.75
CA TYR A 39 -2.50 3.95 -11.66
C TYR A 39 -3.90 4.08 -11.03
N ALA A 40 -4.01 4.65 -9.83
CA ALA A 40 -5.28 4.87 -9.15
C ALA A 40 -6.29 5.66 -10.01
N PHE A 41 -7.58 5.37 -9.88
CA PHE A 41 -8.64 6.07 -10.63
C PHE A 41 -9.13 7.31 -9.88
N SER A 42 -9.14 7.25 -8.55
CA SER A 42 -9.53 8.34 -7.66
C SER A 42 -8.39 8.77 -6.73
N ALA A 43 -8.56 9.94 -6.10
CA ALA A 43 -7.67 10.39 -5.05
C ALA A 43 -7.76 9.52 -3.79
N GLU A 44 -8.93 8.94 -3.55
CA GLU A 44 -9.28 8.17 -2.34
C GLU A 44 -8.89 6.69 -2.42
N ASP A 45 -8.52 6.21 -3.62
CA ASP A 45 -8.09 4.84 -3.90
C ASP A 45 -6.72 4.57 -3.25
N THR A 46 -6.74 4.29 -1.95
CA THR A 46 -5.56 4.14 -1.13
C THR A 46 -5.62 2.87 -0.29
N PHE A 47 -4.46 2.26 -0.10
CA PHE A 47 -4.26 1.18 0.86
C PHE A 47 -3.62 1.74 2.13
N GLU A 48 -4.17 1.37 3.28
CA GLU A 48 -3.68 1.80 4.57
C GLU A 48 -3.14 0.59 5.35
N ILE A 49 -1.88 0.68 5.80
CA ILE A 49 -1.24 -0.33 6.64
C ILE A 49 -0.92 0.29 7.99
N VAL A 50 -1.53 -0.24 9.04
CA VAL A 50 -1.23 0.15 10.42
C VAL A 50 -0.02 -0.64 10.91
N VAL A 51 0.95 0.08 11.48
CA VAL A 51 2.15 -0.46 12.12
C VAL A 51 1.89 -0.51 13.63
N GLN A 52 1.67 -1.71 14.14
CA GLN A 52 1.38 -1.94 15.56
C GLN A 52 2.20 -3.13 16.07
N ASP A 53 2.92 -2.96 17.18
CA ASP A 53 3.70 -4.02 17.83
C ASP A 53 4.65 -4.77 16.87
N ASN A 54 5.35 -4.01 16.01
CA ASN A 54 6.22 -4.52 14.93
C ASN A 54 5.50 -5.43 13.90
N LYS A 55 4.19 -5.37 13.82
CA LYS A 55 3.38 -6.04 12.80
C LYS A 55 2.77 -5.02 11.85
N LEU A 56 2.58 -5.46 10.61
CA LEU A 56 1.82 -4.73 9.60
C LEU A 56 0.41 -5.30 9.58
N LEU A 57 -0.59 -4.41 9.66
CA LEU A 57 -2.00 -4.74 9.59
C LEU A 57 -2.63 -3.96 8.45
N LEU A 58 -3.13 -4.66 7.43
CA LEU A 58 -3.82 -4.02 6.32
C LEU A 58 -5.23 -3.61 6.78
N LYS A 59 -5.55 -2.32 6.75
CA LYS A 59 -6.82 -1.79 7.22
C LYS A 59 -7.95 -2.13 6.25
N ASP A 60 -9.06 -2.65 6.77
CA ASP A 60 -10.25 -2.94 5.98
C ASP A 60 -10.96 -1.64 5.56
N THR A 61 -10.69 -1.21 4.32
CA THR A 61 -11.33 -0.05 3.67
C THR A 61 -12.24 -0.51 2.55
N VAL A 62 -13.16 0.36 2.09
CA VAL A 62 -14.00 0.07 0.92
C VAL A 62 -13.14 -0.30 -0.29
N TYR A 63 -12.09 0.48 -0.56
CA TYR A 63 -11.18 0.21 -1.66
C TYR A 63 -10.47 -1.14 -1.49
N LEU A 64 -10.00 -1.50 -0.29
CA LEU A 64 -9.37 -2.80 -0.07
C LEU A 64 -10.30 -3.98 -0.40
N ARG A 65 -11.59 -3.85 -0.10
CA ARG A 65 -12.57 -4.93 -0.33
C ARG A 65 -12.75 -5.26 -1.81
N GLU A 66 -12.52 -4.30 -2.71
CA GLU A 66 -12.49 -4.52 -4.16
C GLU A 66 -11.37 -5.50 -4.57
N TRP A 67 -10.34 -5.64 -3.74
CA TRP A 67 -9.19 -6.51 -3.95
C TRP A 67 -9.26 -7.79 -3.11
N SER A 68 -10.44 -8.16 -2.61
CA SER A 68 -10.63 -9.26 -1.66
C SER A 68 -10.04 -10.60 -2.13
N GLU A 69 -10.11 -10.90 -3.42
CA GLU A 69 -9.48 -12.09 -4.01
C GLU A 69 -7.96 -12.06 -3.87
N LEU A 70 -7.31 -10.95 -4.28
CA LEU A 70 -5.86 -10.79 -4.15
C LEU A 70 -5.41 -10.75 -2.69
N VAL A 71 -6.22 -10.17 -1.79
CA VAL A 71 -5.97 -10.21 -0.34
C VAL A 71 -6.00 -11.66 0.17
N SER A 72 -6.98 -12.46 -0.27
CA SER A 72 -7.08 -13.87 0.10
C SER A 72 -5.84 -14.65 -0.34
N VAL A 73 -5.46 -14.51 -1.61
CA VAL A 73 -4.32 -15.22 -2.21
C VAL A 73 -2.99 -14.79 -1.58
N TYR A 74 -2.69 -13.48 -1.59
CA TYR A 74 -1.34 -13.02 -1.28
C TYR A 74 -1.12 -12.62 0.17
N ILE A 75 -2.14 -12.11 0.87
CA ILE A 75 -2.01 -11.70 2.28
C ILE A 75 -2.38 -12.85 3.22
N LYS A 76 -3.59 -13.40 3.09
CA LYS A 76 -4.07 -14.43 4.03
C LYS A 76 -3.34 -15.76 3.85
N ASN A 77 -3.26 -16.24 2.62
CA ASN A 77 -2.62 -17.53 2.31
C ASN A 77 -1.11 -17.37 2.08
N GLY A 78 -0.72 -16.36 1.30
CA GLY A 78 0.68 -16.14 0.90
C GLY A 78 1.54 -15.35 1.89
N ARG A 79 0.95 -14.65 2.87
CA ARG A 79 1.65 -13.81 3.87
C ARG A 79 2.63 -12.80 3.26
N SER A 80 2.34 -12.26 2.07
CA SER A 80 3.25 -11.40 1.31
C SER A 80 2.56 -10.13 0.82
N TYR A 81 2.86 -9.01 1.50
CA TYR A 81 2.48 -7.67 1.06
C TYR A 81 3.12 -7.31 -0.28
N CYS A 82 4.36 -7.73 -0.50
CA CYS A 82 5.06 -7.49 -1.76
C CYS A 82 4.33 -8.12 -2.96
N ALA A 83 3.95 -9.40 -2.82
CA ALA A 83 3.20 -10.09 -3.88
C ALA A 83 1.82 -9.47 -4.11
N PHE A 84 1.12 -9.09 -3.03
CA PHE A 84 -0.16 -8.40 -3.12
C PHE A 84 -0.05 -7.09 -3.91
N PHE A 85 0.87 -6.19 -3.53
CA PHE A 85 1.01 -4.91 -4.21
C PHE A 85 1.53 -5.02 -5.64
N ALA A 86 2.38 -6.01 -5.94
CA ALA A 86 2.80 -6.29 -7.30
C ALA A 86 1.61 -6.71 -8.19
N ALA A 87 0.76 -7.62 -7.70
CA ALA A 87 -0.44 -8.07 -8.43
C ALA A 87 -1.43 -6.93 -8.65
N VAL A 88 -1.69 -6.12 -7.62
CA VAL A 88 -2.54 -4.91 -7.73
C VAL A 88 -1.98 -3.94 -8.77
N THR A 89 -0.65 -3.71 -8.78
CA THR A 89 -0.01 -2.81 -9.75
C THR A 89 -0.25 -3.27 -11.19
N LEU A 90 -0.07 -4.57 -11.47
CA LEU A 90 -0.29 -5.13 -12.80
C LEU A 90 -1.76 -5.03 -13.22
N GLU A 91 -2.68 -5.34 -12.32
CA GLU A 91 -4.11 -5.25 -12.58
C GLU A 91 -4.56 -3.80 -12.86
N LEU A 92 -4.14 -2.84 -12.03
CA LEU A 92 -4.46 -1.42 -12.24
C LEU A 92 -3.86 -0.88 -13.54
N TYR A 93 -2.60 -1.25 -13.84
CA TYR A 93 -1.96 -0.88 -15.10
C TYR A 93 -2.75 -1.41 -16.30
N ASN A 94 -3.18 -2.68 -16.26
CA ASN A 94 -3.97 -3.29 -17.32
C ASN A 94 -5.32 -2.60 -17.48
N ARG A 95 -6.03 -2.31 -16.38
CA ARG A 95 -7.29 -1.55 -16.42
C ARG A 95 -7.11 -0.16 -17.01
N LYS A 96 -6.04 0.56 -16.67
CA LYS A 96 -5.75 1.90 -17.22
C LYS A 96 -5.35 1.88 -18.68
N THR A 97 -4.72 0.82 -19.15
CA THR A 97 -4.12 0.75 -20.50
C THR A 97 -5.05 0.10 -21.51
N PHE A 98 -5.76 -0.96 -21.11
CA PHE A 98 -6.56 -1.82 -21.99
C PHE A 98 -8.04 -1.87 -21.60
N GLY A 99 -8.41 -1.38 -20.41
CA GLY A 99 -9.80 -1.28 -19.98
C GLY A 99 -10.53 -0.19 -20.76
N SER A 100 -11.42 -0.61 -21.66
CA SER A 100 -12.43 0.24 -22.30
C SER A 100 -13.66 0.34 -21.40
#